data_AF-A0A1X2HPT4-F1
#
_entry.id   AF-A0A1X2HPT4-F1
#
_cell.length_a   1.000
_cell.length_b   1.000
_cell.length_c   1.000
_cell.angle_alpha   90.00
_cell.angle_beta   90.00
_cell.angle_gamma   90.00
#
_symmetry.space_group_name_H-M   'P 1'
#
loop_
_entity.id
_entity.type
_entity.pdbx_description
1 polymer ?
#
loop_
_entity_poly.entity_id
_entity_poly.type
_entity_poly.pdbx_seq_one_letter_code
_entity_poly.pdbx_strand_id
1 'polypeptide(L)'
;MSLVSAVPVVSEKRAGLPIVKGKDYDRIVIIVFENQDYSDVAKDPYFSTIADNHNGILLTNYMALTHPSQPNYVGMISGSTDGVFLDNDSNIDRESVVDLLDAKGISWKSYQQSYPGNCSTGTSYGTYRRKHNPFISFTNIAQNTTRCANIVNADELDKDIENNTVPQFVFFTPDMNNDGHDTDLTYASNWAKSFLEPRVNKPAFSDNTLFIVTWDENKTWIIKKNEVYTILFGPAVKRSSKTDDSSYSHYSILKSIEENWDLDGLGKKDADAGALVIKD
;
A
#
# COMPACT_ATOMS: atom_id res chain seq x y z
N MET A 1 4.26 -43.04 43.19
CA MET A 1 4.54 -42.48 41.84
C MET A 1 3.20 -42.16 41.19
N SER A 2 2.81 -40.89 41.18
CA SER A 2 1.59 -40.44 40.49
C SER A 2 2.04 -39.81 39.17
N LEU A 3 1.69 -40.46 38.07
CA LEU A 3 1.96 -39.96 36.72
C LEU A 3 0.96 -38.83 36.42
N VAL A 4 1.44 -37.60 36.34
CA VAL A 4 0.68 -36.48 35.81
C VAL A 4 0.79 -36.55 34.29
N SER A 5 -0.31 -36.88 33.62
CA SER A 5 -0.39 -36.85 32.17
C SER A 5 -0.57 -35.39 31.73
N ALA A 6 0.44 -34.83 31.06
CA ALA A 6 0.33 -33.51 30.45
C ALA A 6 -0.61 -33.60 29.23
N VAL A 7 -1.69 -32.82 29.27
CA VAL A 7 -2.58 -32.64 28.11
C VAL A 7 -1.89 -31.63 27.18
N PRO A 8 -1.72 -31.93 25.88
CA PRO A 8 -1.14 -30.97 24.95
C PRO A 8 -2.13 -29.82 24.76
N VAL A 9 -1.67 -28.59 25.01
CA VAL A 9 -2.40 -27.38 24.64
C VAL A 9 -2.29 -27.25 23.12
N VAL A 10 -3.37 -27.57 22.42
CA VAL A 10 -3.51 -27.25 21.00
C VAL A 10 -3.66 -25.74 20.92
N SER A 11 -2.67 -25.06 20.35
CA SER A 11 -2.79 -23.64 19.99
C SER A 11 -3.86 -23.53 18.91
N GLU A 12 -5.07 -23.12 19.28
CA GLU A 12 -6.08 -22.71 18.30
C GLU A 12 -5.47 -21.56 17.49
N LYS A 13 -5.31 -21.78 16.17
CA LYS A 13 -5.01 -20.70 15.23
C LYS A 13 -6.10 -19.65 15.44
N ARG A 14 -5.74 -18.45 15.93
CA ARG A 14 -6.67 -17.32 16.00
C ARG A 14 -7.23 -17.13 14.59
N ALA A 15 -8.51 -17.40 14.41
CA ALA A 15 -9.19 -17.05 13.18
C ALA A 15 -9.05 -15.54 12.97
N GLY A 16 -8.71 -15.12 11.75
CA GLY A 16 -8.68 -13.70 11.38
C GLY A 16 -10.03 -13.05 11.64
N LEU A 17 -10.04 -11.71 11.75
CA LEU A 17 -11.30 -10.96 11.84
C LEU A 17 -12.21 -11.31 10.64
N PRO A 18 -13.53 -11.33 10.82
CA PRO A 18 -14.46 -11.52 9.71
C PRO A 18 -14.19 -10.50 8.59
N ILE A 19 -14.16 -10.97 7.35
CA ILE A 19 -13.98 -10.12 6.16
C ILE A 19 -15.23 -9.26 5.95
N VAL A 20 -15.05 -7.95 5.87
CA VAL A 20 -16.09 -6.99 5.45
C VAL A 20 -16.14 -6.97 3.93
N LYS A 21 -17.20 -7.50 3.33
CA LYS A 21 -17.30 -7.60 1.87
C LYS A 21 -17.25 -6.22 1.21
N GLY A 22 -16.36 -6.08 0.24
CA GLY A 22 -16.34 -4.91 -0.64
C GLY A 22 -17.25 -5.13 -1.86
N LYS A 23 -17.51 -4.04 -2.57
CA LYS A 23 -18.32 -4.01 -3.79
C LYS A 23 -17.65 -4.78 -4.92
N ASP A 24 -16.34 -4.60 -5.09
CA ASP A 24 -15.57 -5.13 -6.22
C ASP A 24 -14.45 -6.08 -5.78
N TYR A 25 -13.86 -5.85 -4.61
CA TYR A 25 -12.81 -6.69 -4.01
C TYR A 25 -12.92 -6.71 -2.49
N ASP A 26 -12.41 -7.78 -1.87
CA ASP A 26 -12.41 -7.94 -0.41
C ASP A 26 -11.10 -7.50 0.23
N ARG A 27 -10.04 -7.34 -0.57
CA ARG A 27 -8.73 -6.88 -0.14
C ARG A 27 -8.08 -5.99 -1.18
N ILE A 28 -7.36 -4.98 -0.71
CA ILE A 28 -6.48 -4.13 -1.50
C ILE A 28 -5.06 -4.18 -0.95
N VAL A 29 -4.08 -4.30 -1.84
CA VAL A 29 -2.66 -4.28 -1.53
C VAL A 29 -2.00 -3.17 -2.34
N ILE A 30 -1.42 -2.20 -1.65
CA ILE A 30 -0.73 -1.05 -2.27
C ILE A 30 0.76 -1.20 -1.96
N ILE A 31 1.60 -1.16 -2.99
CA ILE A 31 3.05 -1.20 -2.88
C ILE A 31 3.60 0.05 -3.56
N VAL A 32 4.37 0.85 -2.82
CA VAL A 32 4.91 2.13 -3.30
C VAL A 32 6.43 2.07 -3.40
N PHE A 33 6.97 2.38 -4.57
CA PHE A 33 8.40 2.49 -4.86
C PHE A 33 8.83 3.96 -4.95
N GLU A 34 10.15 4.21 -5.03
CA GLU A 34 10.75 5.55 -5.03
C GLU A 34 11.50 5.85 -6.35
N ASN A 35 11.78 7.13 -6.55
CA ASN A 35 11.41 7.87 -7.74
C ASN A 35 11.97 7.34 -9.07
N GLN A 36 11.07 7.04 -10.00
CA GLN A 36 11.44 6.68 -11.37
C GLN A 36 10.51 7.33 -12.38
N ASP A 37 11.06 7.70 -13.54
CA ASP A 37 10.26 8.22 -14.63
C ASP A 37 9.37 7.10 -15.22
N TYR A 38 8.07 7.39 -15.40
CA TYR A 38 7.10 6.47 -16.00
C TYR A 38 7.65 5.75 -17.24
N SER A 39 8.33 6.49 -18.14
CA SER A 39 8.85 5.95 -19.41
C SER A 39 9.91 4.87 -19.25
N ASP A 40 10.62 4.87 -18.13
CA ASP A 40 11.71 3.94 -17.86
C ASP A 40 11.13 2.69 -17.18
N VAL A 41 10.24 2.85 -16.20
CA VAL A 41 9.53 1.75 -15.55
C VAL A 41 8.64 1.00 -16.54
N ALA A 42 7.94 1.69 -17.43
CA ALA A 42 7.09 1.07 -18.45
C ALA A 42 7.87 0.20 -19.45
N LYS A 43 9.20 0.36 -19.54
CA LYS A 43 10.10 -0.46 -20.37
C LYS A 43 10.90 -1.48 -19.55
N ASP A 44 10.78 -1.45 -18.23
CA ASP A 44 11.49 -2.37 -17.36
C ASP A 44 11.06 -3.82 -17.67
N PRO A 45 12.00 -4.79 -17.76
CA PRO A 45 11.69 -6.17 -18.15
C PRO A 45 10.68 -6.91 -17.26
N TYR A 46 10.52 -6.50 -15.99
CA TYR A 46 9.54 -7.10 -15.11
C TYR A 46 8.25 -6.29 -15.08
N PHE A 47 8.32 -5.00 -14.75
CA PHE A 47 7.12 -4.17 -14.56
C PHE A 47 6.29 -4.08 -15.85
N SER A 48 6.91 -4.02 -17.03
CA SER A 48 6.19 -4.02 -18.31
C SER A 48 5.32 -5.28 -18.54
N THR A 49 5.58 -6.38 -17.84
CA THR A 49 4.90 -7.67 -18.05
C THR A 49 3.76 -7.95 -17.06
N ILE A 50 3.61 -7.16 -16.00
CA ILE A 50 2.65 -7.43 -14.91
C ILE A 50 1.21 -7.46 -15.44
N ALA A 51 0.83 -6.53 -16.31
CA ALA A 51 -0.52 -6.45 -16.87
C ALA A 51 -0.92 -7.74 -17.62
N ASP A 52 0.02 -8.33 -18.34
CA ASP A 52 -0.21 -9.54 -19.13
C ASP A 52 -0.17 -10.79 -18.24
N ASN A 53 0.81 -10.89 -17.35
CA ASN A 53 1.05 -12.08 -16.54
C ASN A 53 0.08 -12.24 -15.37
N HIS A 54 -0.43 -11.14 -14.82
CA HIS A 54 -1.20 -11.13 -13.57
C HIS A 54 -2.59 -10.50 -13.70
N ASN A 55 -3.15 -10.47 -14.91
CA ASN A 55 -4.48 -9.92 -15.18
C ASN A 55 -4.60 -8.46 -14.70
N GLY A 56 -3.86 -7.55 -15.35
CA GLY A 56 -3.79 -6.15 -14.95
C GLY A 56 -4.11 -5.13 -16.03
N ILE A 57 -4.15 -3.87 -15.58
CA ILE A 57 -4.43 -2.65 -16.33
C ILE A 57 -3.37 -1.60 -15.97
N LEU A 58 -2.52 -1.23 -16.93
CA LEU A 58 -1.58 -0.13 -16.78
C LEU A 58 -2.33 1.20 -16.89
N LEU A 59 -2.18 2.07 -15.89
CA LEU A 59 -2.77 3.40 -15.90
C LEU A 59 -1.81 4.36 -16.60
N THR A 60 -2.17 4.81 -17.80
CA THR A 60 -1.28 5.60 -18.68
C THR A 60 -1.48 7.12 -18.54
N ASN A 61 -2.25 7.56 -17.55
CA ASN A 61 -2.50 8.96 -17.23
C ASN A 61 -2.66 9.14 -15.71
N TYR A 62 -1.64 8.66 -14.99
CA TYR A 62 -1.60 8.69 -13.53
C TYR A 62 -0.52 9.67 -13.05
N MET A 63 -0.92 10.64 -12.23
CA MET A 63 -0.03 11.67 -11.71
C MET A 63 0.19 11.53 -10.21
N ALA A 64 1.45 11.53 -9.78
CA ALA A 64 1.82 11.81 -8.40
C ALA A 64 1.42 13.26 -8.04
N LEU A 65 1.29 13.56 -6.75
CA LEU A 65 0.69 14.80 -6.27
C LEU A 65 1.67 15.96 -6.33
N THR A 66 2.91 15.73 -5.93
CA THR A 66 3.89 16.81 -5.76
C THR A 66 5.31 16.25 -5.63
N HIS A 67 6.25 17.15 -5.35
CA HIS A 67 7.62 16.87 -4.93
C HIS A 67 7.88 17.57 -3.59
N PRO A 68 8.53 16.94 -2.59
CA PRO A 68 9.16 15.61 -2.59
C PRO A 68 8.21 14.46 -2.15
N SER A 69 8.76 13.26 -1.93
CA SER A 69 8.11 12.00 -1.55
C SER A 69 7.04 12.09 -0.46
N GLN A 70 7.37 12.60 0.73
CA GLN A 70 6.51 12.47 1.92
C GLN A 70 5.07 13.01 1.74
N PRO A 71 4.86 14.20 1.16
CA PRO A 71 3.53 14.67 0.78
C PRO A 71 2.71 13.66 -0.04
N ASN A 72 3.32 12.91 -0.96
CA ASN A 72 2.63 11.91 -1.79
C ASN A 72 2.07 10.76 -0.93
N TYR A 73 2.89 10.21 -0.03
CA TYR A 73 2.46 9.18 0.93
C TYR A 73 1.33 9.66 1.85
N VAL A 74 1.43 10.89 2.36
CA VAL A 74 0.39 11.48 3.22
C VAL A 74 -0.90 11.72 2.44
N GLY A 75 -0.80 12.20 1.20
CA GLY A 75 -1.94 12.44 0.32
C GLY A 75 -2.66 11.15 -0.06
N MET A 76 -1.94 10.05 -0.32
CA MET A 76 -2.52 8.74 -0.62
C MET A 76 -3.48 8.24 0.46
N ILE A 77 -3.21 8.54 1.74
CA ILE A 77 -4.02 8.01 2.85
C ILE A 77 -4.94 9.05 3.51
N SER A 78 -4.86 10.32 3.14
CA SER A 78 -5.66 11.39 3.79
C SER A 78 -6.34 12.36 2.84
N GLY A 79 -6.18 12.18 1.52
CA GLY A 79 -6.79 13.05 0.53
C GLY A 79 -6.21 14.47 0.52
N SER A 80 -5.13 14.75 1.26
CA SER A 80 -4.53 16.09 1.34
C SER A 80 -3.03 16.03 1.69
N THR A 81 -2.26 16.97 1.15
CA THR A 81 -0.86 17.23 1.52
C THR A 81 -0.74 18.34 2.57
N ASP A 82 -1.85 18.93 3.06
CA ASP A 82 -1.82 20.13 3.89
C ASP A 82 -0.91 19.95 5.12
N GLY A 83 -0.02 20.92 5.34
CA GLY A 83 0.93 20.90 6.44
C GLY A 83 2.16 20.02 6.22
N VAL A 84 2.25 19.31 5.08
CA VAL A 84 3.37 18.45 4.71
C VAL A 84 3.84 18.83 3.31
N PHE A 85 4.94 19.57 3.24
CA PHE A 85 5.44 20.14 1.98
C PHE A 85 6.87 19.69 1.65
N LEU A 86 7.55 19.01 2.58
CA LEU A 86 8.94 18.60 2.48
C LEU A 86 9.11 17.24 3.15
N ASP A 87 10.25 16.59 2.91
CA ASP A 87 10.69 15.35 3.56
C ASP A 87 11.20 15.59 4.99
N ASN A 88 10.34 16.20 5.81
CA ASN A 88 10.62 16.49 7.21
C ASN A 88 9.66 15.74 8.14
N ASP A 89 10.17 15.40 9.31
CA ASP A 89 9.36 14.83 10.39
C ASP A 89 8.11 15.68 10.66
N SER A 90 6.93 15.10 10.39
CA SER A 90 5.64 15.80 10.41
C SER A 90 4.68 15.07 11.33
N ASN A 91 4.04 15.79 12.25
CA ASN A 91 2.98 15.26 13.11
C ASN A 91 1.65 15.85 12.67
N ILE A 92 0.77 14.99 12.20
CA ILE A 92 -0.47 15.35 11.51
C ILE A 92 -1.63 15.04 12.45
N ASP A 93 -2.51 16.01 12.63
CA ASP A 93 -3.72 15.87 13.44
C ASP A 93 -4.96 16.10 12.56
N ARG A 94 -5.31 15.05 11.81
CA ARG A 94 -6.55 14.97 11.02
C ARG A 94 -6.88 13.51 10.73
N GLU A 95 -8.08 13.27 10.24
CA GLU A 95 -8.52 11.95 9.80
C GLU A 95 -7.75 11.44 8.58
N SER A 96 -7.69 10.13 8.47
CA SER A 96 -7.09 9.37 7.38
C SER A 96 -7.99 8.20 7.01
N VAL A 97 -7.59 7.42 6.00
CA VAL A 97 -8.24 6.17 5.62
C VAL A 97 -8.42 5.22 6.82
N VAL A 98 -7.54 5.25 7.82
CA VAL A 98 -7.65 4.42 9.02
C VAL A 98 -8.91 4.74 9.83
N ASP A 99 -9.31 6.01 9.91
CA ASP A 99 -10.53 6.40 10.61
C ASP A 99 -11.78 5.83 9.92
N LEU A 100 -11.78 5.84 8.58
CA LEU A 100 -12.85 5.26 7.76
C LEU A 100 -12.91 3.72 7.87
N LEU A 101 -11.75 3.07 7.83
CA LEU A 101 -11.65 1.61 7.94
C LEU A 101 -12.08 1.12 9.32
N ASP A 102 -11.63 1.79 10.38
CA ASP A 102 -12.01 1.47 11.76
C ASP A 102 -13.54 1.62 11.96
N ALA A 103 -14.15 2.66 11.39
CA ALA A 103 -15.60 2.90 11.50
C ALA A 103 -16.46 1.76 10.92
N LYS A 104 -15.94 1.01 9.94
CA LYS A 104 -16.61 -0.16 9.35
C LYS A 104 -16.03 -1.50 9.80
N GLY A 105 -15.04 -1.50 10.69
CA GLY A 105 -14.36 -2.71 11.16
C GLY A 105 -13.54 -3.42 10.09
N ILE A 106 -13.05 -2.69 9.08
CA ILE A 106 -12.23 -3.25 8.01
C ILE A 106 -10.79 -3.37 8.52
N SER A 107 -10.25 -4.59 8.51
CA SER A 107 -8.89 -4.84 8.99
C SER A 107 -7.84 -4.16 8.10
N TRP A 108 -6.84 -3.56 8.72
CA TRP A 108 -5.76 -2.87 8.02
C TRP A 108 -4.41 -3.11 8.68
N LYS A 109 -3.33 -3.16 7.88
CA LYS A 109 -1.95 -3.03 8.38
C LYS A 109 -1.08 -2.28 7.38
N SER A 110 -0.05 -1.63 7.92
CA SER A 110 1.05 -1.06 7.16
C SER A 110 2.32 -1.87 7.41
N TYR A 111 2.87 -2.44 6.34
CA TYR A 111 4.06 -3.27 6.33
C TYR A 111 5.24 -2.44 5.82
N GLN A 112 6.15 -2.13 6.73
CA GLN A 112 7.22 -1.17 6.49
C GLN A 112 8.55 -1.91 6.62
N GLN A 113 9.26 -2.08 5.51
CA GLN A 113 10.51 -2.84 5.52
C GLN A 113 11.55 -2.09 6.38
N SER A 114 12.30 -2.85 7.18
CA SER A 114 13.25 -2.32 8.17
C SER A 114 12.64 -1.45 9.28
N TYR A 115 11.31 -1.39 9.43
CA TYR A 115 10.69 -0.66 10.54
C TYR A 115 11.09 -1.27 11.89
N PRO A 116 11.57 -0.46 12.87
CA PRO A 116 12.02 -0.97 14.17
C PRO A 116 10.89 -1.38 15.12
N GLY A 117 9.63 -1.18 14.74
CA GLY A 117 8.47 -1.51 15.58
C GLY A 117 8.28 -0.53 16.75
N ASN A 118 7.52 -0.98 17.75
CA ASN A 118 7.29 -0.27 19.02
C ASN A 118 6.78 1.17 18.88
N CYS A 119 5.98 1.45 17.85
CA CYS A 119 5.48 2.80 17.60
C CYS A 119 6.58 3.86 17.44
N SER A 120 7.76 3.46 16.96
CA SER A 120 8.88 4.36 16.78
C SER A 120 8.50 5.51 15.85
N THR A 121 8.58 6.74 16.36
CA THR A 121 8.44 7.98 15.60
C THR A 121 9.79 8.54 15.16
N GLY A 122 10.87 7.75 15.27
CA GLY A 122 12.20 8.15 14.85
C GLY A 122 12.28 8.35 13.33
N THR A 123 13.07 9.33 12.90
CA THR A 123 13.22 9.73 11.49
C THR A 123 13.70 8.58 10.60
N SER A 124 14.59 7.72 11.11
CA SER A 124 15.17 6.60 10.37
C SER A 124 15.64 5.46 11.29
N TYR A 125 15.82 4.27 10.71
CA TYR A 125 16.46 3.12 11.35
C TYR A 125 17.03 2.20 10.27
N GLY A 126 18.36 2.11 10.13
CA GLY A 126 18.98 1.40 9.01
C GLY A 126 18.50 1.98 7.66
N THR A 127 17.89 1.13 6.83
CA THR A 127 17.30 1.50 5.53
C THR A 127 15.84 1.95 5.63
N TYR A 128 15.22 1.97 6.82
CA TYR A 128 13.89 2.56 7.00
C TYR A 128 13.95 4.09 7.05
N ARG A 129 12.95 4.76 6.46
CA ARG A 129 12.70 6.19 6.60
C ARG A 129 11.25 6.45 6.99
N ARG A 130 11.06 7.30 8.00
CA ARG A 130 9.72 7.72 8.44
C ARG A 130 8.92 8.42 7.34
N LYS A 131 9.59 9.14 6.44
CA LYS A 131 8.93 9.85 5.33
C LYS A 131 8.09 8.95 4.40
N HIS A 132 8.39 7.65 4.30
CA HIS A 132 7.63 6.69 3.48
C HIS A 132 6.57 5.90 4.27
N ASN A 133 6.48 6.14 5.58
CA ASN A 133 5.45 5.57 6.43
C ASN A 133 4.47 6.68 6.83
N PRO A 134 3.41 6.93 6.04
CA PRO A 134 2.50 8.02 6.36
C PRO A 134 1.79 7.77 7.69
N PHE A 135 1.45 6.52 8.03
CA PHE A 135 0.68 6.16 9.22
C PHE A 135 1.32 6.61 10.54
N ILE A 136 2.64 6.52 10.69
CA ILE A 136 3.33 6.99 11.91
C ILE A 136 3.40 8.52 12.01
N SER A 137 3.10 9.23 10.92
CA SER A 137 3.02 10.70 10.91
C SER A 137 1.68 11.21 11.45
N PHE A 138 0.63 10.39 11.48
CA PHE A 138 -0.68 10.76 12.01
C PHE A 138 -0.74 10.48 13.51
N THR A 139 -0.98 11.52 14.30
CA THR A 139 -0.95 11.48 15.77
C THR A 139 -2.04 10.58 16.35
N ASN A 140 -3.24 10.58 15.75
CA ASN A 140 -4.34 9.68 16.12
C ASN A 140 -4.05 8.20 15.83
N ILE A 141 -3.01 7.88 15.05
CA ILE A 141 -2.50 6.52 14.82
C ILE A 141 -1.31 6.26 15.75
N ALA A 142 -0.26 7.10 15.68
CA ALA A 142 1.00 6.89 16.40
C ALA A 142 0.83 6.89 17.93
N GLN A 143 -0.10 7.68 18.47
CA GLN A 143 -0.35 7.77 19.92
C GLN A 143 -1.47 6.81 20.39
N ASN A 144 -2.12 6.11 19.48
CA ASN A 144 -3.11 5.08 19.80
C ASN A 144 -2.45 3.70 19.71
N THR A 145 -2.25 3.04 20.84
CA THR A 145 -1.52 1.76 20.91
C THR A 145 -2.14 0.66 20.04
N THR A 146 -3.46 0.65 19.87
CA THR A 146 -4.15 -0.35 19.05
C THR A 146 -3.92 -0.09 17.56
N ARG A 147 -4.08 1.17 17.11
CA ARG A 147 -3.84 1.54 15.71
C ARG A 147 -2.37 1.41 15.34
N CYS A 148 -1.48 1.89 16.21
CA CYS A 148 -0.07 1.81 15.98
C CYS A 148 0.45 0.36 15.89
N ALA A 149 -0.15 -0.59 16.62
CA ALA A 149 0.20 -2.01 16.51
C ALA A 149 -0.05 -2.61 15.10
N ASN A 150 -0.82 -1.94 14.24
CA ASN A 150 -0.99 -2.30 12.84
C ASN A 150 0.12 -1.77 11.92
N ILE A 151 1.04 -0.95 12.42
CA ILE A 151 2.28 -0.56 11.74
C ILE A 151 3.35 -1.57 12.14
N VAL A 152 3.74 -2.42 11.21
CA VAL A 152 4.61 -3.58 11.48
C VAL A 152 5.82 -3.58 10.57
N ASN A 153 6.85 -4.33 10.98
CA ASN A 153 7.93 -4.67 10.06
C ASN A 153 7.39 -5.54 8.92
N ALA A 154 7.89 -5.34 7.70
CA ALA A 154 7.44 -6.06 6.52
C ALA A 154 7.55 -7.59 6.61
N ASP A 155 8.47 -8.13 7.42
CA ASP A 155 8.62 -9.58 7.62
C ASP A 155 7.37 -10.24 8.27
N GLU A 156 6.46 -9.46 8.85
CA GLU A 156 5.18 -9.95 9.35
C GLU A 156 4.21 -10.38 8.23
N LEU A 157 4.37 -9.87 7.00
CA LEU A 157 3.44 -10.18 5.91
C LEU A 157 3.43 -11.67 5.59
N ASP A 158 4.59 -12.32 5.49
CA ASP A 158 4.64 -13.75 5.21
C ASP A 158 4.03 -14.59 6.32
N LYS A 159 4.20 -14.17 7.58
CA LYS A 159 3.55 -14.81 8.73
C LYS A 159 2.03 -14.67 8.65
N ASP A 160 1.53 -13.49 8.26
CA ASP A 160 0.10 -13.27 8.07
C ASP A 160 -0.47 -14.10 6.90
N ILE A 161 0.29 -14.23 5.82
CA ILE A 161 -0.09 -15.09 4.68
C ILE A 161 -0.14 -16.57 5.11
N GLU A 162 0.88 -17.06 5.82
CA GLU A 162 0.94 -18.44 6.31
C GLU A 162 -0.17 -18.79 7.31
N ASN A 163 -0.58 -17.80 8.11
CA ASN A 163 -1.63 -17.96 9.10
C ASN A 163 -3.04 -17.64 8.57
N ASN A 164 -3.16 -17.19 7.31
CA ASN A 164 -4.42 -16.74 6.72
C ASN A 164 -5.06 -15.57 7.49
N THR A 165 -4.23 -14.63 7.93
CA THR A 165 -4.59 -13.44 8.73
C THR A 165 -4.22 -12.12 8.04
N VAL A 166 -3.96 -12.14 6.73
CA VAL A 166 -3.70 -10.92 5.95
C VAL A 166 -4.89 -9.97 6.05
N PRO A 167 -4.69 -8.69 6.43
CA PRO A 167 -5.77 -7.72 6.55
C PRO A 167 -6.37 -7.38 5.18
N GLN A 168 -7.49 -6.67 5.18
CA GLN A 168 -8.19 -6.24 3.96
C GLN A 168 -7.55 -5.02 3.31
N PHE A 169 -7.01 -4.10 4.09
CA PHE A 169 -6.18 -3.00 3.59
C PHE A 169 -4.71 -3.27 3.94
N VAL A 170 -3.88 -3.42 2.91
CA VAL A 170 -2.43 -3.64 3.04
C VAL A 170 -1.72 -2.48 2.37
N PHE A 171 -0.95 -1.72 3.13
CA PHE A 171 0.00 -0.75 2.60
C PHE A 171 1.41 -1.26 2.82
N PHE A 172 2.18 -1.46 1.76
CA PHE A 172 3.53 -1.99 1.81
C PHE A 172 4.52 -0.96 1.28
N THR A 173 5.57 -0.71 2.05
CA THR A 173 6.67 0.14 1.65
C THR A 173 7.97 -0.64 1.76
N PRO A 174 8.68 -0.88 0.65
CA PRO A 174 10.04 -1.39 0.69
C PRO A 174 10.97 -0.40 1.40
N ASP A 175 12.17 -0.84 1.77
CA ASP A 175 13.17 0.06 2.34
C ASP A 175 13.91 0.84 1.24
N MET A 176 14.73 1.83 1.62
CA MET A 176 15.44 2.73 0.70
C MET A 176 16.28 2.03 -0.39
N ASN A 177 16.62 0.75 -0.19
CA ASN A 177 17.31 -0.02 -1.21
C ASN A 177 16.33 -0.66 -2.17
N ASN A 178 15.30 -1.33 -1.64
CA ASN A 178 14.36 -2.12 -2.42
C ASN A 178 13.29 -1.27 -3.13
N ASP A 179 13.05 -0.04 -2.67
CA ASP A 179 12.19 0.94 -3.35
C ASP A 179 12.91 1.62 -4.54
N GLY A 180 14.24 1.52 -4.60
CA GLY A 180 15.08 2.00 -5.70
C GLY A 180 15.77 3.35 -5.48
N HIS A 181 15.67 3.97 -4.30
CA HIS A 181 16.25 5.30 -4.07
C HIS A 181 17.75 5.30 -3.80
N ASP A 182 18.24 4.48 -2.86
CA ASP A 182 19.66 4.32 -2.58
C ASP A 182 20.33 3.32 -3.57
N THR A 183 19.54 2.76 -4.48
CA THR A 183 19.97 1.83 -5.55
C THR A 183 19.54 2.32 -6.95
N ASP A 184 18.80 1.52 -7.70
CA ASP A 184 18.28 1.85 -9.03
C ASP A 184 17.02 1.03 -9.38
N LEU A 185 16.41 1.34 -10.55
CA LEU A 185 15.24 0.65 -11.08
C LEU A 185 15.48 -0.86 -11.27
N THR A 186 16.68 -1.29 -11.68
CA THR A 186 16.95 -2.70 -11.91
C THR A 186 16.96 -3.47 -10.59
N TYR A 187 17.54 -2.88 -9.54
CA TYR A 187 17.53 -3.45 -8.20
C TYR A 187 16.09 -3.55 -7.66
N ALA A 188 15.34 -2.45 -7.72
CA ALA A 188 13.93 -2.41 -7.30
C ALA A 188 13.06 -3.41 -8.09
N SER A 189 13.24 -3.51 -9.41
CA SER A 189 12.54 -4.47 -10.28
C SER A 189 12.83 -5.92 -9.91
N ASN A 190 14.10 -6.27 -9.69
CA ASN A 190 14.48 -7.61 -9.26
C ASN A 190 13.91 -7.95 -7.88
N TRP A 191 13.93 -7.00 -6.94
CA TRP A 191 13.29 -7.16 -5.65
C TRP A 191 11.78 -7.36 -5.80
N ALA A 192 11.10 -6.49 -6.57
CA ALA A 192 9.65 -6.56 -6.80
C ALA A 192 9.24 -7.92 -7.36
N LYS A 193 9.99 -8.45 -8.32
CA LYS A 193 9.78 -9.78 -8.88
C LYS A 193 9.93 -10.87 -7.83
N SER A 194 11.00 -10.82 -7.04
CA SER A 194 11.23 -11.79 -5.97
C SER A 194 10.18 -11.70 -4.85
N PHE A 195 9.58 -10.53 -4.66
CA PHE A 195 8.55 -10.27 -3.67
C PHE A 195 7.16 -10.73 -4.16
N LEU A 196 6.74 -10.30 -5.34
CA LEU A 196 5.38 -10.51 -5.84
C LEU A 196 5.14 -11.94 -6.31
N GLU A 197 5.99 -12.49 -7.18
CA GLU A 197 5.76 -13.79 -7.84
C GLU A 197 5.44 -14.96 -6.88
N PRO A 198 6.16 -15.14 -5.75
CA PRO A 198 5.82 -16.20 -4.81
C PRO A 198 4.57 -15.92 -3.96
N ARG A 199 4.06 -14.69 -3.92
CA ARG A 199 2.96 -14.27 -3.03
C ARG A 199 1.63 -14.14 -3.75
N VAL A 200 1.60 -13.58 -4.96
CA VAL A 200 0.35 -13.29 -5.70
C VAL A 200 -0.42 -14.55 -6.12
N ASN A 201 0.19 -15.72 -6.04
CA ASN A 201 -0.45 -17.01 -6.31
C ASN A 201 -0.96 -17.72 -5.03
N LYS A 202 -0.69 -17.16 -3.84
CA LYS A 202 -1.14 -17.74 -2.56
C LYS A 202 -2.58 -17.30 -2.27
N PRO A 203 -3.56 -18.21 -2.14
CA PRO A 203 -4.97 -17.83 -1.92
C PRO A 203 -5.21 -16.91 -0.73
N ALA A 204 -4.47 -17.11 0.37
CA ALA A 204 -4.53 -16.26 1.56
C ALA A 204 -4.20 -14.77 1.28
N PHE A 205 -3.46 -14.51 0.20
CA PHE A 205 -3.04 -13.17 -0.22
C PHE A 205 -3.79 -12.66 -1.45
N SER A 206 -4.20 -13.53 -2.37
CA SER A 206 -4.74 -13.13 -3.67
C SER A 206 -6.24 -13.34 -3.85
N ASP A 207 -6.92 -14.11 -2.99
CA ASP A 207 -8.36 -14.33 -3.12
C ASP A 207 -9.12 -12.99 -3.07
N ASN A 208 -9.94 -12.76 -4.10
CA ASN A 208 -10.67 -11.51 -4.37
C ASN A 208 -9.90 -10.22 -4.03
N THR A 209 -8.61 -10.17 -4.40
CA THR A 209 -7.69 -9.08 -4.04
C THR A 209 -7.36 -8.21 -5.25
N LEU A 210 -7.36 -6.89 -5.03
CA LEU A 210 -6.80 -5.89 -5.95
C LEU A 210 -5.37 -5.54 -5.49
N PHE A 211 -4.41 -5.69 -6.39
CA PHE A 211 -3.04 -5.23 -6.19
C PHE A 211 -2.80 -3.93 -6.95
N ILE A 212 -2.09 -3.02 -6.32
CA ILE A 212 -1.62 -1.75 -6.88
C ILE A 212 -0.12 -1.66 -6.63
N VAL A 213 0.66 -1.53 -7.70
CA VAL A 213 2.07 -1.15 -7.63
C VAL A 213 2.21 0.23 -8.27
N THR A 214 2.82 1.16 -7.54
CA THR A 214 2.98 2.57 -7.95
C THR A 214 4.29 3.16 -7.46
N TRP A 215 4.60 4.37 -7.90
CA TRP A 215 5.73 5.19 -7.45
C TRP A 215 5.21 6.44 -6.79
N ASP A 216 5.93 6.93 -5.79
CA ASP A 216 5.56 8.15 -5.06
C ASP A 216 5.67 9.43 -5.91
N GLU A 217 6.66 9.50 -6.79
CA GLU A 217 6.90 10.61 -7.72
C GLU A 217 7.91 10.23 -8.83
N ASN A 218 8.01 11.07 -9.85
CA ASN A 218 8.95 10.86 -10.96
C ASN A 218 10.39 11.28 -10.60
N LYS A 219 11.37 10.89 -11.41
CA LYS A 219 12.77 11.25 -11.17
C LYS A 219 13.13 12.64 -11.72
N THR A 220 12.60 12.97 -12.91
CA THR A 220 13.01 14.17 -13.66
C THR A 220 12.00 15.31 -13.53
N TRP A 221 11.72 15.72 -12.28
CA TRP A 221 10.61 16.61 -11.92
C TRP A 221 10.69 18.05 -12.43
N ILE A 222 11.89 18.55 -12.73
CA ILE A 222 12.08 19.93 -13.21
C ILE A 222 11.47 20.13 -14.61
N ILE A 223 11.46 19.07 -15.43
CA ILE A 223 11.11 19.17 -16.87
C ILE A 223 10.02 18.19 -17.31
N LYS A 224 9.68 17.18 -16.52
CA LYS A 224 8.59 16.24 -16.81
C LYS A 224 7.40 16.50 -15.89
N LYS A 225 6.20 16.28 -16.41
CA LYS A 225 5.01 16.12 -15.56
C LYS A 225 5.27 14.98 -14.57
N ASN A 226 4.72 15.08 -13.37
CA ASN A 226 4.90 14.10 -12.30
C ASN A 226 4.09 12.81 -12.55
N GLU A 227 4.18 12.29 -13.77
CA GLU A 227 3.57 11.05 -14.22
C GLU A 227 4.38 9.86 -13.69
N VAL A 228 3.69 8.91 -13.06
CA VAL A 228 4.30 7.76 -12.42
C VAL A 228 3.65 6.47 -12.91
N TYR A 229 4.47 5.43 -13.06
CA TYR A 229 3.96 4.11 -13.43
C TYR A 229 3.00 3.63 -12.34
N THR A 230 1.80 3.19 -12.73
CA THR A 230 0.83 2.58 -11.82
C THR A 230 0.12 1.44 -12.53
N ILE A 231 0.15 0.24 -11.93
CA ILE A 231 -0.47 -0.97 -12.45
C ILE A 231 -1.48 -1.49 -11.44
N LEU A 232 -2.69 -1.77 -11.92
CA LEU A 232 -3.72 -2.49 -11.18
C LEU A 232 -3.70 -3.94 -11.64
N PHE A 233 -3.69 -4.93 -10.76
CA PHE A 233 -3.68 -6.33 -11.17
C PHE A 233 -4.28 -7.27 -10.13
N GLY A 234 -4.50 -8.52 -10.52
CA GLY A 234 -4.99 -9.58 -9.66
C GLY A 234 -6.42 -10.04 -9.97
N PRO A 235 -6.96 -10.98 -9.17
CA PRO A 235 -8.24 -11.63 -9.45
C PRO A 235 -9.46 -10.69 -9.41
N ALA A 236 -9.36 -9.55 -8.73
CA ALA A 236 -10.42 -8.55 -8.69
C ALA A 236 -10.62 -7.81 -10.03
N VAL A 237 -9.58 -7.76 -10.87
CA VAL A 237 -9.62 -7.03 -12.14
C VAL A 237 -10.45 -7.81 -13.17
N LYS A 238 -11.49 -7.16 -13.72
CA LYS A 238 -12.44 -7.70 -14.69
C LYS A 238 -12.59 -6.76 -15.90
N ARG A 239 -11.46 -6.33 -16.46
CA ARG A 239 -11.41 -5.52 -17.68
C ARG A 239 -10.87 -6.31 -18.86
N SER A 240 -11.40 -6.00 -20.03
CA SER A 240 -10.86 -6.49 -21.31
C SER A 240 -9.61 -5.73 -21.76
N SER A 241 -9.52 -4.43 -21.49
CA SER A 241 -8.35 -3.59 -21.82
C SER A 241 -7.19 -3.82 -20.85
N LYS A 242 -5.96 -3.78 -21.38
CA LYS A 242 -4.71 -3.80 -20.59
C LYS A 242 -4.21 -2.41 -20.19
N THR A 243 -4.87 -1.36 -20.67
CA THR A 243 -4.53 0.03 -20.34
C THR A 243 -5.78 0.85 -20.04
N ASP A 244 -5.63 1.91 -19.24
CA ASP A 244 -6.64 2.93 -18.98
C ASP A 244 -5.99 4.32 -19.00
N ASP A 245 -6.51 5.22 -19.82
CA ASP A 245 -6.02 6.60 -20.02
C ASP A 245 -6.85 7.67 -19.28
N SER A 246 -7.83 7.23 -18.47
CA SER A 246 -8.57 8.11 -17.57
C SER A 246 -7.61 8.83 -16.62
N SER A 247 -7.97 10.07 -16.23
CA SER A 247 -7.11 10.88 -15.36
C SER A 247 -7.19 10.40 -13.91
N TYR A 248 -6.05 9.97 -13.37
CA TYR A 248 -5.93 9.49 -11.99
C TYR A 248 -4.78 10.17 -11.26
N SER A 249 -4.83 10.11 -9.93
CA SER A 249 -3.72 10.51 -9.06
C SER A 249 -3.65 9.64 -7.82
N HIS A 250 -2.72 9.90 -6.91
CA HIS A 250 -2.69 9.27 -5.58
C HIS A 250 -4.00 9.39 -4.81
N TYR A 251 -4.77 10.47 -5.01
CA TYR A 251 -6.10 10.60 -4.40
C TYR A 251 -7.12 9.59 -4.95
N SER A 252 -6.93 9.09 -6.18
CA SER A 252 -7.78 8.05 -6.77
C SER A 252 -7.67 6.71 -6.03
N ILE A 253 -6.54 6.43 -5.36
CA ILE A 253 -6.40 5.23 -4.52
C ILE A 253 -7.35 5.33 -3.32
N LEU A 254 -7.32 6.44 -2.57
CA LEU A 254 -8.22 6.68 -1.44
C LEU A 254 -9.68 6.61 -1.88
N LYS A 255 -10.03 7.32 -2.96
CA LYS A 255 -11.38 7.31 -3.52
C LYS A 255 -11.88 5.91 -3.88
N SER A 256 -11.00 5.04 -4.39
CA SER A 256 -11.34 3.65 -4.71
C SER A 256 -11.64 2.81 -3.48
N ILE A 257 -10.92 3.06 -2.38
CA ILE A 257 -11.14 2.39 -1.09
C ILE A 257 -12.49 2.83 -0.51
N GLU A 258 -12.75 4.13 -0.52
CA GLU A 258 -14.01 4.70 -0.05
C GLU A 258 -15.21 4.09 -0.80
N GLU A 259 -15.16 4.06 -2.14
CA GLU A 259 -16.26 3.51 -2.94
C GLU A 259 -16.39 1.98 -2.87
N ASN A 260 -15.29 1.25 -2.68
CA ASN A 260 -15.35 -0.21 -2.60
C ASN A 260 -16.08 -0.67 -1.33
N TRP A 261 -15.92 0.03 -0.20
CA TRP A 261 -16.54 -0.35 1.06
C TRP A 261 -17.68 0.56 1.52
N ASP A 262 -18.15 1.47 0.66
CA ASP A 262 -19.20 2.44 0.99
C ASP A 262 -18.85 3.21 2.28
N LEU A 263 -17.63 3.73 2.32
CA LEU A 263 -17.12 4.57 3.39
C LEU A 263 -17.59 6.01 3.19
N ASP A 264 -17.62 6.77 4.29
CA ASP A 264 -17.67 8.22 4.18
C ASP A 264 -16.37 8.73 3.52
N GLY A 265 -16.46 9.83 2.77
CA GLY A 265 -15.25 10.49 2.23
C GLY A 265 -14.58 11.36 3.29
N LEU A 266 -13.27 11.56 3.18
CA LEU A 266 -12.54 12.52 4.05
C LEU A 266 -12.85 13.99 3.70
N GLY A 267 -13.51 14.23 2.56
CA GLY A 267 -13.95 15.57 2.15
C GLY A 267 -12.79 16.48 1.77
N LYS A 268 -11.65 15.89 1.37
CA LYS A 268 -10.47 16.59 0.86
C LYS A 268 -10.44 16.42 -0.67
N LYS A 269 -9.28 16.11 -1.25
CA LYS A 269 -9.13 15.91 -2.69
C LYS A 269 -9.59 14.53 -3.17
N ASP A 270 -9.90 13.62 -2.26
CA ASP A 270 -10.68 12.40 -2.51
C ASP A 270 -12.06 12.72 -3.12
N ALA A 271 -12.74 13.78 -2.66
CA ALA A 271 -14.08 14.15 -3.12
C ALA A 271 -14.14 14.52 -4.62
N ASP A 272 -13.03 15.07 -5.14
CA ASP A 272 -12.89 15.47 -6.55
C ASP A 272 -12.21 14.38 -7.42
N ALA A 273 -11.67 13.32 -6.80
CA ALA A 273 -10.96 12.27 -7.49
C ALA A 273 -11.91 11.27 -8.15
N GLY A 274 -11.48 10.67 -9.27
CA GLY A 274 -12.12 9.49 -9.84
C GLY A 274 -11.61 8.20 -9.20
N ALA A 275 -12.50 7.27 -8.89
CA ALA A 275 -12.14 5.91 -8.48
C ALA A 275 -11.52 5.13 -9.65
N LEU A 276 -10.59 4.24 -9.31
CA LEU A 276 -9.89 3.36 -10.24
C LEU A 276 -10.87 2.33 -10.81
N VAL A 277 -11.01 2.29 -12.14
CA VAL A 277 -12.00 1.45 -12.79
C VAL A 277 -11.41 0.09 -13.16
N ILE A 278 -11.76 -0.94 -12.39
CA ILE A 278 -11.20 -2.29 -12.56
C ILE A 278 -12.13 -3.28 -13.29
N LYS A 279 -13.29 -2.82 -13.78
CA LYS A 279 -14.29 -3.65 -14.48
C LYS A 279 -14.96 -2.88 -15.62
N ASP A 280 -15.39 -3.63 -16.64
CA ASP A 280 -16.20 -3.13 -17.77
C ASP A 280 -17.69 -3.01 -17.40
#